data_AF-A0A4R6BMN2-F1
#
_entry.id   AF-A0A4R6BMN2-F1
#
_cell.length_a   1.000
_cell.length_b   1.000
_cell.length_c   1.000
_cell.angle_alpha   90.00
_cell.angle_beta   90.00
_cell.angle_gamma   90.00
#
_symmetry.space_group_name_H-M   'P 1'
#
loop_
_entity.id
_entity.type
_entity.pdbx_description
1 polymer ?
#
loop_
_entity_poly.entity_id
_entity_poly.type
_entity_poly.pdbx_seq_one_letter_code
_entity_poly.pdbx_strand_id
1 'polypeptide(L)'
;MTIDYNWVKNERQNVLAQISNLSESEFSYNFGFGEGSIKRSLLAIADGYRPLLKENKGFSASLENFRENEHTLSLEDVKQYFHQIDDHINSRGHNIDESIAQEFRRLGHIDIMLHIIDQEDHRIAERTNSRKKVTERLNMTITRL
;
A
#
# COMPACT_ATOMS: atom_id res chain seq x y z
N MET A 1 18.39 3.42 -21.06
CA MET A 1 18.56 4.27 -19.87
C MET A 1 18.26 3.37 -18.70
N THR A 2 19.28 2.95 -17.95
CA THR A 2 19.08 2.06 -16.80
C THR A 2 18.65 2.94 -15.62
N ILE A 3 17.51 2.65 -15.02
CA ILE A 3 17.02 3.44 -13.89
C ILE A 3 17.71 2.93 -12.62
N ASP A 4 18.31 3.81 -11.83
CA ASP A 4 19.00 3.42 -10.59
C ASP A 4 17.98 2.95 -9.53
N TYR A 5 18.05 1.66 -9.19
CA TYR A 5 17.21 1.06 -8.17
C TYR A 5 17.37 1.71 -6.78
N ASN A 6 18.56 2.20 -6.45
CA ASN A 6 18.79 2.82 -5.15
C ASN A 6 17.95 4.08 -4.98
N TRP A 7 17.66 4.79 -6.06
CA TRP A 7 16.81 5.98 -6.00
C TRP A 7 15.37 5.61 -5.62
N VAL A 8 14.77 4.64 -6.31
CA VAL A 8 13.40 4.22 -6.02
C VAL A 8 13.28 3.57 -4.64
N LYS A 9 14.30 2.81 -4.22
CA LYS A 9 14.40 2.26 -2.87
C LYS A 9 14.38 3.34 -1.79
N ASN A 10 15.17 4.40 -1.95
CA ASN A 10 15.21 5.49 -0.98
C ASN A 10 13.85 6.20 -0.90
N GLU A 11 13.20 6.43 -2.03
CA GLU A 11 11.87 7.04 -2.07
C GLU A 11 10.84 6.16 -1.34
N ARG A 12 10.85 4.86 -1.61
CA ARG A 12 10.02 3.90 -0.89
C ARG A 12 10.28 3.94 0.62
N GLN A 13 11.53 4.02 1.06
CA GLN A 13 11.85 4.10 2.49
C GLN A 13 11.29 5.37 3.14
N ASN A 14 11.33 6.51 2.45
CA ASN A 14 10.71 7.76 2.92
C ASN A 14 9.19 7.59 3.09
N VAL A 15 8.52 6.99 2.10
CA VAL A 15 7.08 6.68 2.17
C VAL A 15 6.78 5.71 3.31
N LEU A 16 7.56 4.64 3.47
CA LEU A 16 7.42 3.67 4.57
C LEU A 16 7.57 4.32 5.96
N ALA A 17 8.42 5.33 6.08
CA ALA A 17 8.58 6.10 7.30
C ALA A 17 7.34 6.96 7.60
N GLN A 18 6.77 7.62 6.58
CA GLN A 18 5.57 8.45 6.74
C GLN A 18 4.35 7.60 7.13
N ILE A 19 4.14 6.47 6.47
CA ILE A 19 2.98 5.60 6.74
C ILE A 19 3.05 4.89 8.10
N SER A 20 4.23 4.83 8.73
CA SER A 20 4.42 4.12 10.00
C SER A 20 3.58 4.71 11.16
N ASN A 21 3.12 5.95 11.01
CA ASN A 21 2.26 6.63 11.97
C ASN A 21 0.76 6.52 11.65
N LEU A 22 0.38 5.92 10.51
CA LEU A 22 -1.02 5.79 10.12
C LEU A 22 -1.71 4.68 10.92
N SER A 23 -3.00 4.89 11.21
CA SER A 23 -3.85 3.80 11.66
C SER A 23 -4.09 2.78 10.55
N GLU A 24 -4.44 1.53 10.90
CA GLU A 24 -4.81 0.51 9.91
C GLU A 24 -5.97 0.97 9.01
N SER A 25 -6.87 1.81 9.54
CA SER A 25 -8.00 2.36 8.79
C SER A 25 -7.58 3.37 7.74
N GLU A 26 -6.57 4.19 8.00
CA GLU A 26 -6.00 5.14 7.04
C GLU A 26 -5.14 4.42 6.01
N PHE A 27 -4.35 3.44 6.47
CA PHE A 27 -3.53 2.60 5.62
C PHE A 27 -4.36 1.82 4.57
N SER A 28 -5.53 1.33 4.99
CA SER A 28 -6.48 0.58 4.16
C SER A 28 -7.59 1.45 3.55
N TYR A 29 -7.56 2.78 3.72
CA TYR A 29 -8.63 3.65 3.22
C TYR A 29 -8.71 3.62 1.69
N ASN A 30 -9.93 3.53 1.15
CA ASN A 30 -10.15 3.55 -0.30
C ASN A 30 -10.35 4.99 -0.80
N PHE A 31 -9.37 5.50 -1.55
CA PHE A 31 -9.35 6.83 -2.16
C PHE A 31 -10.02 6.89 -3.54
N GLY A 32 -10.32 5.75 -4.17
CA GLY A 32 -11.00 5.70 -5.47
C GLY A 32 -10.10 5.96 -6.70
N PHE A 33 -8.78 6.01 -6.54
CA PHE A 33 -7.81 6.11 -7.64
C PHE A 33 -6.57 5.24 -7.39
N GLY A 34 -5.74 5.06 -8.42
CA GLY A 34 -4.57 4.19 -8.35
C GLY A 34 -4.96 2.74 -8.06
N GLU A 35 -4.32 2.11 -7.08
CA GLU A 35 -4.69 0.77 -6.59
C GLU A 35 -5.80 0.81 -5.53
N GLY A 36 -6.33 2.00 -5.22
CA GLY A 36 -7.44 2.22 -4.28
C GLY A 36 -7.00 2.63 -2.88
N SER A 37 -5.95 2.03 -2.31
CA SER A 37 -5.43 2.36 -0.98
C SER A 37 -3.90 2.42 -0.96
N ILE A 38 -3.34 3.00 0.10
CA ILE A 38 -1.88 2.99 0.35
C ILE A 38 -1.41 1.53 0.44
N LYS A 39 -2.12 0.71 1.22
CA LYS A 39 -1.85 -0.72 1.38
C LYS A 39 -1.82 -1.49 0.06
N ARG A 40 -2.86 -1.38 -0.77
CA ARG A 40 -2.89 -2.03 -2.10
C ARG A 40 -1.78 -1.53 -3.00
N SER A 41 -1.46 -0.24 -2.94
CA SER A 41 -0.40 0.34 -3.74
C SER A 41 0.96 -0.27 -3.39
N LEU A 42 1.29 -0.39 -2.11
CA LEU A 42 2.54 -1.03 -1.67
C LEU A 42 2.59 -2.53 -2.01
N LEU A 43 1.49 -3.27 -1.82
CA LEU A 43 1.42 -4.68 -2.19
C LEU A 43 1.59 -4.89 -3.71
N ALA A 44 1.00 -4.01 -4.52
CA ALA A 44 1.15 -4.05 -5.97
C ALA A 44 2.57 -3.68 -6.43
N ILE A 45 3.27 -2.79 -5.70
CA ILE A 45 4.71 -2.57 -5.92
C ILE A 45 5.47 -3.87 -5.64
N ALA A 46 5.26 -4.49 -4.48
CA ALA A 46 5.97 -5.70 -4.10
C ALA A 46 5.73 -6.84 -5.10
N ASP A 47 4.48 -7.08 -5.51
CA ASP A 47 4.13 -8.08 -6.53
C ASP A 47 4.77 -7.80 -7.90
N GLY A 48 5.05 -6.53 -8.23
CA GLY A 48 5.75 -6.14 -9.44
C GLY A 48 7.20 -6.66 -9.54
N TYR A 49 7.80 -7.05 -8.41
CA TYR A 49 9.13 -7.68 -8.35
C TYR A 49 9.07 -9.21 -8.27
N ARG A 50 7.87 -9.79 -8.17
CA ARG A 50 7.66 -11.26 -8.05
C ARG A 50 8.38 -12.08 -9.13
N PRO A 51 8.39 -11.72 -10.43
CA PRO A 51 9.08 -12.51 -11.45
C PRO A 51 10.56 -12.73 -11.16
N LEU A 52 11.21 -11.79 -10.47
CA LEU A 52 12.61 -11.86 -10.07
C LEU A 52 12.78 -12.78 -8.86
N LEU A 53 11.78 -12.81 -7.98
CA LEU A 53 11.82 -13.52 -6.72
C LEU A 53 11.33 -14.97 -6.82
N LYS A 54 10.65 -15.37 -7.90
CA LYS A 54 10.20 -16.75 -8.12
C LYS A 54 11.34 -17.78 -8.16
N GLU A 55 12.57 -17.36 -8.43
CA GLU A 55 13.75 -18.24 -8.34
C GLU A 55 14.21 -18.51 -6.90
N ASN A 56 13.76 -17.70 -5.92
CA ASN A 56 14.06 -17.87 -4.50
C ASN A 56 12.82 -18.26 -3.70
N LYS A 57 12.95 -19.29 -2.86
CA LYS A 57 11.89 -19.82 -1.99
C LYS A 57 11.35 -18.84 -0.92
N GLY A 58 11.69 -17.54 -1.00
CA GLY A 58 11.45 -16.53 0.02
C GLY A 58 10.15 -15.72 -0.16
N PHE A 59 9.60 -15.64 -1.37
CA PHE A 59 8.39 -14.86 -1.62
C PHE A 59 7.14 -15.66 -1.20
N SER A 60 6.43 -15.18 -0.18
CA SER A 60 5.35 -15.95 0.44
C SER A 60 4.11 -16.04 -0.45
N ALA A 61 3.40 -17.16 -0.36
CA ALA A 61 2.11 -17.39 -1.04
C ALA A 61 1.04 -16.34 -0.69
N SER A 62 1.20 -15.63 0.43
CA SER A 62 0.30 -14.56 0.85
C SER A 62 0.37 -13.32 -0.04
N LEU A 63 1.53 -13.02 -0.63
CA LEU A 63 1.65 -11.93 -1.60
C LEU A 63 1.13 -12.34 -2.98
N GLU A 64 1.29 -13.58 -3.41
CA GLU A 64 0.75 -14.06 -4.69
C GLU A 64 -0.77 -13.88 -4.79
N ASN A 65 -1.47 -14.06 -3.66
CA ASN A 65 -2.91 -13.89 -3.55
C ASN A 65 -3.31 -12.63 -2.76
N PHE A 66 -2.47 -11.59 -2.75
CA PHE A 66 -2.72 -10.41 -1.91
C PHE A 66 -4.05 -9.72 -2.23
N ARG A 67 -4.54 -9.81 -3.47
CA ARG A 67 -5.83 -9.22 -3.86
C ARG A 67 -7.01 -9.87 -3.13
N GLU A 68 -6.88 -11.15 -2.76
CA GLU A 68 -7.89 -11.91 -2.04
C GLU A 68 -7.70 -11.80 -0.52
N ASN A 69 -6.43 -11.70 -0.08
CA ASN A 69 -6.04 -11.76 1.32
C ASN A 69 -5.50 -10.43 1.87
N GLU A 70 -5.77 -9.30 1.20
CA GLU A 70 -5.24 -7.98 1.60
C GLU A 70 -5.53 -7.66 3.08
N HIS A 71 -6.72 -8.01 3.54
CA HIS A 71 -7.17 -7.77 4.91
C HIS A 71 -6.34 -8.51 5.97
N THR A 72 -5.62 -9.57 5.60
CA THR A 72 -4.75 -10.34 6.52
C THR A 72 -3.31 -9.85 6.53
N LEU A 73 -2.92 -9.00 5.57
CA LEU A 73 -1.56 -8.48 5.46
C LEU A 73 -1.41 -7.21 6.29
N SER A 74 -0.36 -7.11 7.08
CA SER A 74 -0.03 -5.93 7.88
C SER A 74 0.99 -5.05 7.18
N LEU A 75 1.24 -3.85 7.73
CA LEU A 75 2.37 -3.02 7.33
C LEU A 75 3.71 -3.76 7.52
N GLU A 76 3.82 -4.63 8.52
CA GLU A 76 5.05 -5.38 8.77
C GLU A 76 5.31 -6.42 7.67
N ASP A 77 4.26 -7.11 7.20
CA ASP A 77 4.36 -8.01 6.06
C ASP A 77 4.84 -7.27 4.81
N VAL A 78 4.29 -6.07 4.57
CA VAL A 78 4.71 -5.20 3.46
C VAL A 78 6.19 -4.83 3.56
N LYS A 79 6.67 -4.43 4.74
CA LYS A 79 8.10 -4.13 4.96
C LYS A 79 8.96 -5.36 4.73
N GLN A 80 8.53 -6.53 5.19
CA GLN A 80 9.24 -7.79 4.98
C GLN A 80 9.37 -8.12 3.48
N TYR A 81 8.33 -7.90 2.67
CA TYR A 81 8.42 -8.08 1.22
C TYR A 81 9.46 -7.16 0.59
N PHE A 82 9.50 -5.88 0.98
CA PHE A 82 10.50 -4.95 0.46
C PHE A 82 11.93 -5.29 0.89
N HIS A 83 12.12 -5.81 2.10
CA HIS A 83 13.42 -6.30 2.54
C HIS A 83 13.90 -7.46 1.65
N GLN A 84 13.03 -8.42 1.34
CA GLN A 84 13.36 -9.53 0.44
C GLN A 84 13.68 -9.06 -1.00
N ILE A 85 12.94 -8.07 -1.50
CA ILE A 85 13.19 -7.45 -2.81
C ILE A 85 14.58 -6.79 -2.82
N ASP A 86 14.87 -5.99 -1.79
CA ASP A 86 16.14 -5.27 -1.63
C ASP A 86 17.35 -6.22 -1.60
N ASP A 87 17.25 -7.30 -0.83
CA ASP A 87 18.30 -8.31 -0.72
C ASP A 87 18.56 -9.01 -2.06
N HIS A 88 17.50 -9.26 -2.84
CA HIS A 88 17.62 -9.98 -4.09
C HIS A 88 18.18 -9.11 -5.23
N ILE A 89 17.72 -7.87 -5.36
CA ILE A 89 18.15 -6.99 -6.46
C ILE A 89 19.66 -6.68 -6.38
N ASN A 90 20.20 -6.56 -5.17
CA ASN A 90 21.65 -6.39 -4.97
C ASN A 90 22.49 -7.59 -5.44
N SER A 91 21.87 -8.75 -5.66
CA SER A 91 22.58 -10.00 -5.97
C SER A 91 22.72 -10.31 -7.46
N ARG A 92 21.93 -9.68 -8.36
CA ARG A 92 21.86 -10.08 -9.78
C ARG A 92 21.50 -8.93 -10.74
N GLY A 93 22.17 -8.89 -11.90
CA GLY A 93 21.94 -7.93 -12.99
C GLY A 93 20.67 -8.21 -13.80
N HIS A 94 19.51 -8.24 -13.15
CA HIS A 94 18.23 -8.39 -13.82
C HIS A 94 17.77 -7.08 -14.49
N ASN A 95 17.04 -7.20 -15.60
CA ASN A 95 16.31 -6.05 -16.14
C ASN A 95 15.06 -5.80 -15.27
N ILE A 96 15.12 -4.74 -14.48
CA ILE A 96 14.07 -4.33 -13.54
C ILE A 96 13.49 -2.96 -13.88
N ASP A 97 13.80 -2.42 -15.06
CA ASP A 97 13.43 -1.05 -15.45
C ASP A 97 11.90 -0.86 -15.42
N GLU A 98 11.13 -1.88 -15.84
CA GLU A 98 9.67 -1.84 -15.76
C GLU A 98 9.16 -1.82 -14.32
N SER A 99 9.69 -2.69 -13.45
CA SER A 99 9.31 -2.73 -12.04
C SER A 99 9.63 -1.41 -11.33
N ILE A 100 10.79 -0.81 -11.62
CA ILE A 100 11.17 0.51 -11.09
C ILE A 100 10.20 1.60 -11.57
N ALA A 101 9.88 1.64 -12.87
CA ALA A 101 8.98 2.64 -13.43
C ALA A 101 7.57 2.55 -12.83
N GLN A 102 7.05 1.34 -12.64
CA GLN A 102 5.76 1.12 -11.99
C GLN A 102 5.80 1.46 -10.51
N GLU A 103 6.92 1.22 -9.83
CA GLU A 103 7.11 1.62 -8.45
C GLU A 103 7.04 3.14 -8.29
N PHE A 104 7.81 3.91 -9.06
CA PHE A 104 7.74 5.38 -9.02
C PHE A 104 6.32 5.91 -9.24
N ARG A 105 5.59 5.36 -10.22
CA ARG A 105 4.20 5.73 -10.48
C ARG A 105 3.32 5.52 -9.26
N ARG A 106 3.46 4.35 -8.60
CA ARG A 106 2.65 4.01 -7.43
C ARG A 106 3.05 4.80 -6.19
N LEU A 107 4.34 5.09 -6.01
CA LEU A 107 4.81 6.00 -4.95
C LEU A 107 4.20 7.40 -5.12
N GLY A 108 4.17 7.94 -6.33
CA GLY A 108 3.49 9.22 -6.59
C GLY A 108 1.98 9.20 -6.28
N HIS A 109 1.29 8.07 -6.50
CA HIS A 109 -0.10 7.94 -6.03
C HIS A 109 -0.20 7.94 -4.50
N ILE A 110 0.73 7.28 -3.82
CA ILE A 110 0.76 7.21 -2.35
C ILE A 110 1.03 8.59 -1.75
N ASP A 111 1.92 9.39 -2.33
CA ASP A 111 2.18 10.76 -1.88
C ASP A 111 0.92 11.62 -1.92
N ILE A 112 0.12 11.49 -2.98
CA ILE A 112 -1.18 12.18 -3.08
C ILE A 112 -2.14 11.68 -1.99
N MET A 113 -2.20 10.36 -1.74
CA MET A 113 -3.03 9.79 -0.68
C MET A 113 -2.62 10.28 0.71
N LEU A 114 -1.32 10.34 0.99
CA LEU A 114 -0.76 10.87 2.23
C LEU A 114 -1.10 12.35 2.41
N HIS A 115 -0.97 13.15 1.35
CA HIS A 115 -1.36 14.55 1.39
C HIS A 115 -2.86 14.74 1.70
N ILE A 116 -3.73 13.87 1.17
CA ILE A 116 -5.17 13.89 1.47
C ILE A 116 -5.45 13.53 2.93
N ILE A 117 -4.68 12.61 3.53
CA ILE A 117 -4.80 12.26 4.96
C ILE A 117 -4.36 13.43 5.85
N ASP A 118 -3.26 14.10 5.49
CA ASP A 118 -2.62 15.15 6.31
C ASP A 118 -3.41 16.47 6.34
N GLN A 119 -4.28 16.72 5.35
CA GLN A 119 -5.16 17.89 5.37
C GLN A 119 -6.18 17.79 6.52
N GLU A 120 -6.12 18.74 7.46
CA GLU A 120 -6.91 18.78 8.72
C GLU A 120 -8.44 18.61 8.53
N ASP A 121 -9.00 19.01 7.39
CA ASP A 121 -10.42 18.83 7.04
C ASP A 121 -10.83 17.37 6.74
N HIS A 122 -9.86 16.44 6.70
CA HIS A 122 -10.04 15.06 6.27
C HIS A 122 -9.56 14.02 7.29
N ARG A 123 -9.55 14.34 8.59
CA ARG A 123 -9.38 13.31 9.64
C ARG A 123 -10.41 12.19 9.45
N ILE A 124 -9.96 11.08 8.86
CA ILE A 124 -10.81 9.97 8.42
C ILE A 124 -11.59 9.37 9.60
N ALA A 125 -11.02 9.46 10.82
CA ALA A 125 -11.65 9.10 12.09
C ALA A 125 -13.00 9.80 12.36
N GLU A 126 -13.21 11.02 11.87
CA GLU A 126 -14.47 11.76 12.06
C GLU A 126 -15.56 11.33 11.07
N ARG A 127 -15.18 10.90 9.86
CA ARG A 127 -16.11 10.42 8.83
C ARG A 127 -16.66 9.02 9.13
N THR A 128 -15.84 8.11 9.66
CA THR A 128 -16.30 6.77 10.09
C THR A 128 -17.29 6.84 11.25
N ASN A 129 -17.06 7.72 12.23
CA ASN A 129 -18.01 7.97 13.31
C ASN A 129 -19.31 8.64 12.81
N SER A 130 -19.22 9.56 11.85
CA SER A 130 -20.39 10.20 11.25
C SER A 130 -21.24 9.22 10.45
N ARG A 131 -20.62 8.27 9.71
CA ARG A 131 -21.36 7.21 8.99
C ARG A 131 -22.10 6.27 9.94
N LYS A 132 -21.49 5.84 11.06
CA LYS A 132 -22.18 5.02 12.09
C LYS A 132 -23.43 5.73 12.65
N LYS A 133 -23.35 7.03 12.94
CA LYS A 133 -24.50 7.81 13.42
C LYS A 133 -25.63 7.90 12.39
N VAL A 134 -25.32 7.93 11.09
CA VAL A 134 -26.33 7.97 10.02
C VAL A 134 -27.03 6.62 9.89
N THR A 135 -26.32 5.50 9.94
CA THR A 135 -26.93 4.16 9.92
C THR A 135 -27.80 3.90 11.15
N GLU A 136 -27.39 4.34 12.34
CA GLU A 136 -28.22 4.23 13.56
C GLU A 136 -29.54 5.03 13.44
N ARG A 137 -29.49 6.25 12.89
CA ARG A 137 -30.70 7.06 12.68
C ARG A 137 -31.65 6.45 11.63
N LEU A 138 -31.12 5.87 10.56
CA LEU A 138 -31.92 5.17 9.56
C LEU A 138 -32.61 3.95 10.16
N ASN A 139 -31.88 3.15 10.95
CA ASN A 139 -32.43 1.97 11.61
C ASN A 139 -33.55 2.34 12.62
N MET A 140 -33.36 3.38 13.43
CA MET A 140 -34.42 3.87 14.33
C MET A 140 -35.67 4.40 13.60
N THR A 141 -35.52 4.89 12.37
CA THR A 141 -36.66 5.38 11.58
C THR A 141 -37.47 4.22 11.00
N ILE A 142 -36.80 3.12 10.62
CA ILE A 142 -37.44 1.92 10.07
C ILE A 142 -38.18 1.13 11.15
N THR A 143 -37.75 1.16 12.42
CA THR A 143 -38.43 0.44 13.52
C THR A 143 -39.68 1.14 14.06
N ARG A 144 -40.07 2.31 13.52
CA ARG A 144 -41.23 3.09 13.96
C ARG A 144 -42.42 3.08 12.99
N LEU A 145 -42.43 2.19 12.01
CA LEU A 145 -43.57 1.88 11.14
C LEU A 145 -44.13 0.50 11.48
#